data_AF-A0A928Z5J7-F1
#
_entry.id   AF-A0A928Z5J7-F1
#
_cell.length_a   1.000
_cell.length_b   1.000
_cell.length_c   1.000
_cell.angle_alpha   90.00
_cell.angle_beta   90.00
_cell.angle_gamma   90.00
#
_symmetry.space_group_name_H-M   'P 1'
#
loop_
_entity.id
_entity.type
_entity.pdbx_description
1 polymer ?
#
loop_
_entity_poly.entity_id
_entity_poly.type
_entity_poly.pdbx_seq_one_letter_code
_entity_poly.pdbx_strand_id
1 'polypeptide(L)'
;MNQTKSLLHPLASFEQLVREIITINKALKVACEMGNSDSQIAISMKNIKTRWQVRLLRLYAPERVYLQLDAEAKSDEALYGLFLREPIEGFADINHLPVRVARSMLSAEEIIKFSKCRV
;
A
#
# COMPACT_ATOMS: atom_id res chain seq x y z
N MET A 1 -31.05 24.10 -11.56
CA MET A 1 -30.20 23.83 -10.39
C MET A 1 -29.27 22.68 -10.74
N ASN A 2 -27.97 22.95 -10.77
CA ASN A 2 -26.91 22.08 -11.29
C ASN A 2 -26.80 20.77 -10.51
N GLN A 3 -27.08 19.66 -11.19
CA GLN A 3 -26.62 18.33 -10.81
C GLN A 3 -25.16 18.19 -11.24
N THR A 4 -24.23 18.74 -10.45
CA THR A 4 -22.84 18.31 -10.53
C THR A 4 -22.78 16.88 -10.00
N LYS A 5 -23.03 15.91 -10.89
CA LYS A 5 -22.59 14.52 -10.71
C LYS A 5 -21.11 14.59 -10.41
N SER A 6 -20.79 14.40 -9.14
CA SER A 6 -19.44 14.26 -8.64
C SER A 6 -18.72 13.25 -9.53
N LEU A 7 -17.74 13.72 -10.30
CA LEU A 7 -16.82 12.89 -11.10
C LEU A 7 -15.84 12.10 -10.20
N LEU A 8 -16.15 11.95 -8.92
CA LEU A 8 -15.46 11.05 -8.04
C LEU A 8 -15.98 9.65 -8.35
N HIS A 9 -15.11 8.82 -8.95
CA HIS A 9 -15.25 7.36 -8.87
C HIS A 9 -15.80 6.99 -7.48
N PRO A 10 -16.79 6.07 -7.37
CA PRO A 10 -17.21 5.60 -6.06
C PRO A 10 -15.96 5.26 -5.27
N LEU A 11 -15.80 5.87 -4.09
CA LEU A 11 -14.69 5.58 -3.20
C LEU A 11 -14.70 4.06 -3.01
N ALA A 12 -13.74 3.37 -3.64
CA ALA A 12 -13.60 1.93 -3.51
C ALA A 12 -13.67 1.58 -2.03
N SER A 13 -14.45 0.56 -1.67
CA SER A 13 -14.53 0.14 -0.27
C SER A 13 -13.13 -0.24 0.22
N PHE A 14 -12.93 -0.21 1.53
CA PHE A 14 -11.67 -0.62 2.13
C PHE A 14 -11.21 -1.99 1.61
N GLU A 15 -12.14 -2.95 1.62
CA GLU A 15 -11.91 -4.33 1.19
C GLU A 15 -11.56 -4.39 -0.30
N GLN A 16 -12.20 -3.57 -1.15
CA GLN A 16 -11.86 -3.49 -2.56
C GLN A 16 -10.45 -2.92 -2.77
N LEU A 17 -10.09 -1.85 -2.07
CA LEU A 17 -8.75 -1.25 -2.17
C LEU A 17 -7.66 -2.23 -1.70
N VAL A 18 -7.92 -2.99 -0.63
CA VAL A 18 -7.02 -4.06 -0.17
C VAL A 18 -6.84 -5.13 -1.25
N ARG A 19 -7.93 -5.62 -1.85
CA ARG A 19 -7.89 -6.63 -2.92
C ARG A 19 -7.11 -6.13 -4.13
N GLU A 20 -7.33 -4.88 -4.53
CA GLU A 20 -6.64 -4.24 -5.64
C GLU A 20 -5.12 -4.19 -5.40
N ILE A 21 -4.68 -3.80 -4.19
CA ILE A 21 -3.26 -3.78 -3.81
C ILE A 21 -2.64 -5.19 -3.86
N ILE A 22 -3.34 -6.19 -3.32
CA ILE A 22 -2.86 -7.59 -3.33
C ILE A 22 -2.74 -8.09 -4.77
N THR A 23 -3.73 -7.79 -5.61
CA THR A 23 -3.81 -8.24 -7.01
C THR A 23 -2.68 -7.65 -7.84
N ILE A 24 -2.45 -6.33 -7.76
CA ILE A 24 -1.37 -5.70 -8.52
C ILE A 24 0.01 -6.18 -8.04
N ASN A 25 0.18 -6.47 -6.75
CA ASN A 25 1.44 -7.04 -6.26
C ASN A 25 1.68 -8.46 -6.78
N LYS A 26 0.64 -9.30 -6.84
CA LYS A 26 0.74 -10.64 -7.46
C LYS A 26 1.11 -10.54 -8.93
N ALA A 27 0.47 -9.64 -9.68
CA ALA A 27 0.80 -9.39 -11.09
C ALA A 27 2.25 -8.91 -11.27
N LEU A 28 2.72 -8.00 -10.40
CA LEU A 28 4.11 -7.53 -10.43
C LEU A 28 5.10 -8.67 -10.15
N LYS A 29 4.81 -9.55 -9.18
CA LYS A 29 5.64 -10.72 -8.87
C LYS A 29 5.78 -11.63 -10.10
N VAL A 30 4.67 -11.94 -10.76
CA VAL A 30 4.68 -12.75 -12.00
C VAL A 30 5.47 -12.04 -13.11
N ALA A 31 5.30 -10.73 -13.30
CA ALA A 31 6.06 -9.99 -14.29
C ALA A 31 7.58 -10.04 -14.03
N CYS A 32 8.00 -9.91 -12.77
CA CYS A 32 9.41 -10.07 -12.39
C CYS A 32 9.93 -11.47 -12.67
N GLU A 33 9.16 -12.52 -12.37
CA GLU A 33 9.52 -13.93 -12.64
C GLU A 33 9.66 -14.20 -14.15
N MET A 34 8.92 -13.47 -14.99
CA MET A 34 9.04 -13.50 -16.45
C MET A 34 10.20 -12.66 -17.00
N GLY A 35 11.08 -12.11 -16.14
CA GLY A 35 12.21 -11.27 -16.56
C GLY A 35 11.83 -9.83 -16.95
N ASN A 36 10.63 -9.38 -16.61
CA ASN A 36 10.14 -8.03 -16.94
C ASN A 36 10.26 -7.03 -15.75
N SER A 37 11.16 -7.28 -14.80
CA SER A 37 11.30 -6.48 -13.57
C SER A 37 11.57 -4.99 -13.79
N ASP A 38 12.28 -4.68 -14.88
CA ASP A 38 12.72 -3.33 -15.26
C ASP A 38 11.93 -2.76 -16.45
N SER A 39 10.90 -3.49 -16.89
CA SER A 39 10.00 -3.00 -17.92
C SER A 39 9.23 -1.77 -17.42
N GLN A 40 8.87 -0.89 -18.36
CA GLN A 40 8.04 0.28 -18.04
C GLN A 40 6.68 -0.09 -17.44
N ILE A 41 6.18 -1.28 -17.77
CA ILE A 41 4.96 -1.85 -17.21
C ILE A 41 5.17 -2.16 -15.72
N ALA A 42 6.24 -2.87 -15.37
CA ALA A 42 6.55 -3.19 -13.98
C ALA A 42 6.78 -1.93 -13.13
N ILE A 43 7.45 -0.92 -13.68
CA ILE A 43 7.62 0.39 -13.02
C ILE A 43 6.26 1.05 -12.78
N SER A 44 5.39 1.06 -13.78
CA SER A 44 4.04 1.63 -13.67
C SER A 44 3.19 0.89 -12.63
N MET A 45 3.28 -0.46 -12.57
CA MET A 45 2.61 -1.28 -11.57
C MET A 45 3.11 -0.99 -10.15
N LYS A 46 4.43 -0.88 -9.95
CA LYS A 46 5.03 -0.46 -8.67
C LYS A 46 4.46 0.89 -8.22
N ASN A 47 4.40 1.86 -9.13
CA ASN A 47 3.87 3.19 -8.83
C ASN A 47 2.38 3.19 -8.48
N ILE A 48 1.56 2.39 -9.19
CA ILE A 48 0.11 2.25 -8.88
C ILE A 48 -0.07 1.60 -7.51
N LYS A 49 0.64 0.48 -7.23
CA LYS A 49 0.64 -0.19 -5.94
C LYS A 49 0.97 0.80 -4.82
N THR A 50 2.05 1.57 -4.95
CA THR A 50 2.46 2.57 -3.96
C THR A 50 1.39 3.63 -3.73
N ARG A 51 0.80 4.19 -4.79
CA ARG A 51 -0.27 5.19 -4.64
C ARG A 51 -1.49 4.63 -3.92
N TRP A 52 -1.87 3.38 -4.20
CA TRP A 52 -2.97 2.73 -3.52
C TRP A 52 -2.66 2.42 -2.05
N GLN A 53 -1.45 1.97 -1.73
CA GLN A 53 -0.99 1.79 -0.35
C GLN A 53 -1.04 3.12 0.44
N VAL A 54 -0.56 4.22 -0.16
CA VAL A 54 -0.63 5.56 0.47
C VAL A 54 -2.07 6.01 0.66
N ARG A 55 -2.94 5.79 -0.33
CA ARG A 55 -4.38 6.08 -0.21
C ARG A 55 -5.02 5.27 0.92
N LEU A 56 -4.69 3.98 1.03
CA LEU A 56 -5.20 3.09 2.08
C LEU A 56 -4.80 3.61 3.46
N LEU A 57 -3.53 4.00 3.65
CA LEU A 57 -3.04 4.56 4.91
C LEU A 57 -3.77 5.87 5.27
N ARG A 58 -3.86 6.83 4.33
CA ARG A 58 -4.50 8.12 4.59
C ARG A 58 -5.98 8.01 4.96
N LEU A 59 -6.69 7.03 4.43
CA LEU A 59 -8.11 6.85 4.66
C LEU A 59 -8.44 6.02 5.90
N TYR A 60 -7.55 5.11 6.31
CA TYR A 60 -7.92 4.06 7.27
C TYR A 60 -6.87 3.77 8.36
N ALA A 61 -5.72 4.47 8.37
CA ALA A 61 -4.70 4.30 9.40
C ALA A 61 -4.82 5.36 10.52
N PRO A 62 -4.53 4.97 11.78
CA PRO A 62 -4.03 3.65 12.22
C PRO A 62 -5.11 2.61 12.58
N GLU A 63 -6.40 2.93 12.41
CA GLU A 63 -7.52 2.20 12.99
C GLU A 63 -7.78 0.83 12.33
N ARG A 64 -7.58 0.71 11.01
CA ARG A 64 -7.78 -0.55 10.26
C ARG A 64 -6.52 -1.08 9.62
N VAL A 65 -5.56 -0.21 9.32
CA VAL A 65 -4.28 -0.53 8.68
C VAL A 65 -3.17 0.28 9.34
N TYR A 66 -1.97 -0.27 9.42
CA TYR A 66 -0.82 0.43 10.02
C TYR A 66 0.51 0.02 9.37
N LEU A 67 1.51 0.89 9.51
CA LEU A 67 2.89 0.62 9.16
C LEU A 67 3.61 -0.05 10.34
N GLN A 68 4.41 -1.05 10.05
CA GLN A 68 5.37 -1.62 11.01
C GLN A 68 6.68 -1.86 10.29
N LEU A 69 7.79 -1.41 10.88
CA LEU A 69 9.11 -1.65 10.32
C LEU A 69 9.37 -3.17 10.36
N ASP A 70 9.76 -3.72 9.21
CA ASP A 70 10.18 -5.11 9.10
C ASP A 70 11.67 -5.20 9.47
N ALA A 71 11.91 -5.66 10.71
CA ALA A 71 13.27 -5.83 11.25
C ALA A 71 13.96 -7.09 10.72
N GLU A 72 13.23 -8.02 10.12
CA GLU A 72 13.75 -9.30 9.62
C GLU A 72 13.86 -9.33 8.09
N ALA A 73 13.49 -8.24 7.41
CA ALA A 73 13.59 -8.10 5.97
C ALA A 73 15.01 -8.40 5.49
N LYS A 74 15.17 -9.48 4.71
CA LYS A 74 16.39 -9.79 3.96
C LYS A 74 16.43 -8.96 2.67
N SER A 75 16.42 -7.64 2.81
CA SER A 75 16.48 -6.68 1.71
C SER A 75 17.59 -5.67 1.96
N ASP A 76 18.23 -5.20 0.89
CA ASP A 76 19.24 -4.14 0.96
C ASP A 76 18.64 -2.78 1.35
N GLU A 77 17.31 -2.65 1.35
CA GLU A 77 16.57 -1.46 1.81
C GLU A 77 15.66 -1.82 2.99
N ALA A 78 15.56 -0.90 3.96
CA ALA A 78 14.59 -1.03 5.05
C ALA A 78 13.15 -0.98 4.52
N LEU A 79 12.29 -1.88 5.01
CA LEU A 79 10.91 -2.01 4.57
C LEU A 79 9.92 -1.75 5.70
N TYR A 80 8.83 -1.07 5.40
CA TYR A 80 7.62 -1.14 6.22
C TYR A 80 6.72 -2.25 5.67
N GLY A 81 6.25 -3.14 6.54
CA GLY A 81 5.05 -3.94 6.27
C GLY A 81 3.79 -3.10 6.48
N LEU A 82 2.80 -3.28 5.61
CA LEU A 82 1.45 -2.74 5.79
C LEU A 82 0.55 -3.84 6.33
N PHE A 83 0.13 -3.69 7.58
CA PHE A 83 -0.65 -4.69 8.28
C PHE A 83 -2.09 -4.25 8.49
N LEU A 84 -3.01 -5.20 8.37
CA LEU A 84 -4.39 -5.04 8.77
C LEU A 84 -4.56 -5.34 10.26
N ARG A 85 -5.43 -4.57 10.91
CA ARG A 85 -5.89 -4.85 12.28
C ARG A 85 -6.80 -6.07 12.31
N GLU A 86 -7.64 -6.21 11.30
CA GLU A 86 -8.54 -7.35 11.09
C GLU A 86 -8.21 -7.98 9.73
N PRO A 87 -7.85 -9.27 9.67
CA PRO A 87 -7.53 -9.93 8.42
C PRO A 87 -8.72 -9.91 7.45
N ILE A 88 -8.45 -9.59 6.19
CA ILE A 88 -9.44 -9.73 5.11
C ILE A 88 -9.05 -10.95 4.30
N GLU A 89 -9.96 -11.93 4.20
CA GLU A 89 -9.72 -13.18 3.46
C GLU A 89 -8.44 -13.91 3.86
N GLY A 90 -8.08 -13.86 5.15
CA GLY A 90 -6.85 -14.45 5.67
C GLY A 90 -5.58 -13.64 5.40
N PHE A 91 -5.66 -12.50 4.70
CA PHE A 91 -4.54 -11.58 4.54
C PHE A 91 -4.47 -10.63 5.74
N ALA A 92 -3.44 -10.77 6.57
CA ALA A 92 -3.09 -9.82 7.63
C ALA A 92 -1.98 -8.85 7.21
N ASP A 93 -1.11 -9.27 6.29
CA ASP A 93 -0.07 -8.45 5.66
C ASP A 93 -0.47 -8.17 4.20
N ILE A 94 -0.63 -6.88 3.88
CA ILE A 94 -1.06 -6.46 2.55
C ILE A 94 0.13 -6.37 1.60
N ASN A 95 1.29 -5.88 2.07
CA ASN A 95 2.56 -5.86 1.37
C ASN A 95 3.60 -4.96 2.04
N HIS A 96 4.85 -5.13 1.60
CA HIS A 96 5.95 -4.22 1.90
C HIS A 96 5.90 -2.91 1.08
N LEU A 97 6.31 -1.83 1.74
CA LEU A 97 6.57 -0.50 1.20
C LEU A 97 7.98 -0.07 1.64
N PRO A 98 8.91 0.19 0.71
CA PRO A 98 10.26 0.62 1.08
C PRO A 98 10.24 1.95 1.85
N VAL A 99 11.08 2.06 2.88
CA VAL A 99 11.11 3.24 3.76
C VAL A 99 11.42 4.51 2.98
N ARG A 100 12.30 4.45 1.97
CA ARG A 100 12.60 5.60 1.11
C ARG A 100 11.37 6.07 0.34
N VAL A 101 10.57 5.13 -0.17
CA VAL A 101 9.35 5.42 -0.93
C VAL A 101 8.25 5.97 -0.01
N ALA A 102 8.11 5.42 1.20
CA ALA A 102 7.20 5.97 2.21
C ALA A 102 7.55 7.43 2.51
N ARG A 103 8.84 7.73 2.75
CA ARG A 103 9.33 9.09 3.02
C ARG A 103 9.21 10.06 1.84
N SER A 104 9.13 9.58 0.60
CA SER A 104 8.89 10.45 -0.56
C SER A 104 7.41 10.76 -0.79
N MET A 105 6.49 9.98 -0.20
CA MET A 105 5.05 10.08 -0.44
C MET A 105 4.24 10.57 0.76
N LEU A 106 4.79 10.39 1.97
CA LEU A 106 4.16 10.69 3.25
C LEU A 106 5.02 11.69 4.03
N SER A 107 4.36 12.58 4.79
CA SER A 107 5.06 13.44 5.73
C SER A 107 5.61 12.63 6.92
N ALA A 108 6.54 13.21 7.69
CA ALA A 108 7.04 12.57 8.90
C ALA A 108 5.92 12.33 9.93
N GLU A 109 5.00 13.28 10.06
CA GLU A 109 3.82 13.21 10.93
C GLU A 109 2.86 12.11 10.47
N GLU A 110 2.64 11.96 9.15
CA GLU A 110 1.85 10.86 8.59
C GLU A 110 2.50 9.51 8.91
N ILE A 111 3.82 9.37 8.73
CA ILE A 111 4.52 8.12 9.04
C ILE A 111 4.40 7.77 10.52
N ILE A 112 4.54 8.74 11.42
CA ILE A 112 4.37 8.54 12.87
C ILE A 112 2.92 8.12 13.17
N LYS A 113 1.94 8.86 12.64
CA LYS A 113 0.51 8.59 12.84
C LYS A 113 0.11 7.20 12.32
N PHE A 114 0.63 6.81 11.17
CA PHE A 114 0.27 5.55 10.52
C PHE A 114 1.03 4.36 11.09
N SER A 115 2.12 4.58 11.81
CA SER A 115 2.89 3.52 12.43
C SER A 115 2.16 2.89 13.61
N LYS A 116 2.42 1.61 13.87
CA LYS A 116 1.93 0.93 15.08
C LYS A 116 2.47 1.65 16.32
N CYS A 117 1.64 2.44 17.00
CA CYS A 117 1.94 2.87 18.35
C CYS A 117 2.12 1.62 19.23
N ARG A 118 3.32 1.44 19.78
CA ARG A 118 3.52 0.58 20.95
C ARG A 118 2.82 1.28 22.11
N VAL A 119 1.68 0.73 22.53
CA VAL A 119 1.16 0.98 23.88
C VAL A 119 2.02 0.20 24.86
#